data_AF-A0A2A2KXM5-F1
#
_entry.id   AF-A0A2A2KXM5-F1
#
_cell.length_a   1.000
_cell.length_b   1.000
_cell.length_c   1.000
_cell.angle_alpha   90.00
_cell.angle_beta   90.00
_cell.angle_gamma   90.00
#
_symmetry.space_group_name_H-M   'P 1'
#
loop_
_entity.id
_entity.type
_entity.pdbx_description
1 polymer ?
#
loop_
_entity_poly.entity_id
_entity_poly.type
_entity_poly.pdbx_seq_one_letter_code
_entity_poly.pdbx_strand_id
1 'polypeptide(L)'
;MIDSSRHFLPIGVLLENLDLMAHNKMNVFHWHLTDSESFPYTSAKYPNLSLLGAYTPAHTYSIDDMKKVIDYARLRGIRTIPEFDTPGHTGSWSHAFPNLLS
;
A
#
# COMPACT_ATOMS: atom_id res chain seq x y z
N MET A 1 6.66 -6.37 8.36
CA MET A 1 5.97 -6.22 7.06
C MET A 1 4.50 -6.06 7.36
N ILE A 2 3.82 -5.15 6.67
CA ILE A 2 2.36 -4.98 6.75
C ILE A 2 1.78 -5.15 5.36
N ASP A 3 0.66 -5.86 5.31
CA ASP A 3 -0.12 -6.10 4.11
C ASP A 3 -1.40 -5.28 4.14
N SER A 4 -1.57 -4.41 3.16
CA SER A 4 -2.78 -3.61 3.00
C SER A 4 -3.64 -4.01 1.80
N SER A 5 -3.28 -5.11 1.11
CA SER A 5 -4.05 -5.63 -0.01
C SER A 5 -5.11 -6.63 0.43
N ARG A 6 -4.74 -7.62 1.25
CA ARG A 6 -5.70 -8.64 1.73
C ARG A 6 -6.78 -8.06 2.63
N HIS A 7 -6.43 -7.00 3.35
CA HIS A 7 -7.36 -6.17 4.10
C HIS A 7 -6.86 -4.73 4.06
N PHE A 8 -7.74 -3.79 3.74
CA PHE A 8 -7.39 -2.38 3.81
C PHE A 8 -7.13 -1.95 5.25
N LEU A 9 -6.04 -1.21 5.47
CA LEU A 9 -5.69 -0.65 6.78
C LEU A 9 -5.82 0.88 6.76
N PRO A 10 -6.68 1.49 7.60
CA PRO A 10 -6.74 2.94 7.69
C PRO A 10 -5.39 3.55 8.05
N ILE A 11 -5.11 4.76 7.55
CA ILE A 11 -3.83 5.44 7.80
C ILE A 11 -3.50 5.54 9.28
N GLY A 12 -4.49 5.80 10.15
CA GLY A 12 -4.29 5.82 11.61
C GLY A 12 -3.60 4.55 12.14
N VAL A 13 -4.03 3.37 11.68
CA VAL A 13 -3.45 2.07 12.06
C VAL A 13 -2.01 1.95 11.58
N LEU A 14 -1.70 2.43 10.37
CA LEU A 14 -0.31 2.42 9.87
C LEU A 14 0.61 3.34 10.70
N LEU A 15 0.11 4.51 11.11
CA LEU A 15 0.88 5.43 11.95
C LEU A 15 1.12 4.86 13.35
N GLU A 16 0.12 4.23 13.95
CA GLU A 16 0.27 3.53 15.24
C GLU A 16 1.30 2.40 15.15
N ASN A 17 1.32 1.66 14.04
CA ASN A 17 2.35 0.64 13.81
C ASN A 17 3.75 1.26 13.69
N LEU A 18 3.91 2.41 13.03
CA LEU A 18 5.18 3.14 12.97
C LEU A 18 5.64 3.64 14.34
N ASP A 19 4.71 4.06 15.21
CA ASP A 19 5.01 4.35 16.60
C ASP A 19 5.55 3.11 17.31
N LEU A 20 4.84 1.98 17.23
CA LEU A 20 5.27 0.73 17.86
C LEU A 20 6.63 0.26 17.32
N MET A 21 6.90 0.44 16.02
CA MET A 21 8.19 0.18 15.42
C MET A 21 9.31 1.02 16.04
N ALA A 22 9.07 2.33 16.21
CA ALA A 22 10.04 3.23 16.82
C ALA A 22 10.37 2.83 18.27
N HIS A 23 9.34 2.49 19.07
CA HIS A 23 9.52 2.00 20.44
C HIS A 23 10.37 0.73 20.51
N ASN A 24 10.30 -0.11 19.46
CA ASN A 24 11.02 -1.38 19.35
C ASN A 24 12.31 -1.30 18.52
N LYS A 25 12.80 -0.09 18.19
CA LYS A 25 14.02 0.13 17.39
C LYS A 25 14.00 -0.55 16.01
N MET A 26 12.82 -0.83 15.47
CA MET A 26 12.68 -1.24 14.08
C MET A 26 12.87 -0.03 13.17
N ASN A 27 13.55 -0.21 12.04
CA ASN A 27 13.89 0.88 11.12
C ASN A 27 13.50 0.61 9.65
N VAL A 28 12.77 -0.47 9.37
CA VAL A 28 12.27 -0.79 8.04
C VAL A 28 10.78 -1.12 8.11
N PHE A 29 9.98 -0.26 7.50
CA PHE A 29 8.56 -0.48 7.25
C PHE A 29 8.41 -1.06 5.84
N HIS A 30 8.41 -2.39 5.77
CA HIS A 30 8.10 -3.11 4.53
C HIS A 30 6.58 -3.11 4.33
N TRP A 31 6.13 -2.39 3.31
CA TRP A 31 4.72 -2.14 3.04
C TRP A 31 4.31 -2.85 1.74
N HIS A 32 3.65 -3.99 1.92
CA HIS A 32 3.05 -4.76 0.84
C HIS A 32 1.71 -4.12 0.46
N LEU A 33 1.76 -3.29 -0.58
CA LEU A 33 0.67 -2.38 -0.93
C LEU A 33 -0.44 -3.06 -1.73
N THR A 34 -0.08 -4.02 -2.58
CA THR A 34 -0.95 -4.61 -3.59
C THR A 34 -0.71 -6.11 -3.68
N ASP A 35 -1.79 -6.87 -3.84
CA ASP A 35 -1.80 -8.32 -4.06
C ASP A 35 -3.03 -8.67 -4.92
N SER A 36 -3.43 -9.94 -4.96
CA SER A 36 -4.52 -10.45 -5.79
C SER A 36 -5.88 -9.92 -5.38
N GLU A 37 -6.08 -9.64 -4.10
CA GLU A 37 -7.39 -9.29 -3.53
C GLU A 37 -7.74 -7.82 -3.70
N SER A 38 -6.77 -6.90 -3.61
CA SER A 38 -7.03 -5.48 -3.84
C SER A 38 -5.81 -4.64 -4.26
N PHE A 39 -6.10 -3.56 -5.00
CA PHE A 39 -5.15 -2.53 -5.41
C PHE A 39 -5.50 -1.18 -4.75
N PRO A 40 -5.13 -0.93 -3.48
CA PRO A 40 -5.50 0.29 -2.78
C PRO A 40 -4.66 1.52 -3.18
N TYR A 41 -3.45 1.34 -3.72
CA TYR A 41 -2.57 2.45 -4.08
C TYR A 41 -3.10 3.27 -5.27
N THR A 42 -3.26 4.58 -5.12
CA THR A 42 -3.68 5.45 -6.23
C THR A 42 -2.48 5.92 -7.04
N SER A 43 -2.30 5.31 -8.22
CA SER A 43 -1.27 5.73 -9.18
C SER A 43 -1.69 6.99 -9.93
N ALA A 44 -0.81 7.99 -9.96
CA ALA A 44 -1.02 9.20 -10.77
C ALA A 44 -1.01 8.89 -12.28
N LYS A 45 -0.24 7.89 -12.71
CA LYS A 45 -0.10 7.51 -14.12
C LYS A 45 -1.19 6.53 -14.57
N TYR A 46 -1.61 5.64 -13.67
CA TYR A 46 -2.57 4.57 -13.95
C TYR A 46 -3.71 4.57 -12.93
N PRO A 47 -4.56 5.61 -12.91
CA PRO A 47 -5.62 5.77 -11.91
C PRO A 47 -6.65 4.64 -11.93
N ASN A 48 -6.81 3.98 -13.08
CA ASN A 48 -7.73 2.86 -13.22
C ASN A 48 -7.36 1.66 -12.34
N LEU A 49 -6.08 1.51 -11.95
CA LEU A 49 -5.64 0.41 -11.08
C LEU A 49 -6.38 0.41 -9.74
N SER A 50 -6.43 1.55 -9.03
CA SER A 50 -7.19 1.64 -7.78
C SER A 50 -8.68 1.82 -8.01
N LEU A 51 -9.09 2.53 -9.06
CA LEU A 51 -10.51 2.74 -9.38
C LEU A 51 -11.27 1.42 -9.59
N LEU A 52 -10.61 0.43 -10.22
CA LEU A 52 -11.22 -0.86 -10.57
C LEU A 52 -10.69 -2.03 -9.72
N GLY A 53 -9.52 -1.89 -9.10
CA GLY A 53 -8.87 -2.96 -8.34
C GLY A 53 -8.96 -2.81 -6.81
N ALA A 54 -9.37 -1.66 -6.26
CA ALA A 54 -9.59 -1.53 -4.82
C ALA A 54 -10.94 -2.15 -4.39
N TYR A 55 -11.08 -2.52 -3.11
CA TYR A 55 -12.34 -3.06 -2.58
C TYR A 55 -13.52 -2.11 -2.78
N THR A 56 -13.33 -0.82 -2.47
CA THR A 56 -14.26 0.26 -2.77
C THR A 56 -13.45 1.56 -2.96
N PRO A 57 -14.05 2.63 -3.52
CA PRO A 57 -13.37 3.92 -3.63
C PRO A 57 -12.83 4.49 -2.30
N ALA A 58 -13.46 4.13 -1.17
CA ALA A 58 -13.03 4.55 0.17
C ALA A 58 -11.80 3.77 0.70
N HIS A 59 -11.51 2.60 0.14
CA HIS A 59 -10.38 1.75 0.52
C HIS A 59 -9.17 2.00 -0.37
N THR A 60 -8.77 3.26 -0.49
CA THR A 60 -7.64 3.69 -1.32
C THR A 60 -6.65 4.52 -0.52
N TYR A 61 -5.39 4.49 -0.93
CA TYR A 61 -4.34 5.39 -0.45
C TYR A 61 -4.07 6.43 -1.52
N SER A 62 -4.36 7.70 -1.19
CA SER A 62 -4.02 8.83 -2.05
C SER A 62 -2.51 9.12 -2.02
N ILE A 63 -2.02 9.94 -2.95
CA ILE A 63 -0.64 10.38 -2.95
C ILE A 63 -0.28 11.13 -1.65
N ASP A 64 -1.23 11.87 -1.07
CA ASP A 64 -1.00 12.60 0.18
C ASP A 64 -0.99 11.67 1.39
N ASP A 65 -1.78 10.59 1.37
CA ASP A 65 -1.70 9.53 2.38
C ASP A 65 -0.32 8.84 2.36
N MET A 66 0.18 8.51 1.16
CA MET A 66 1.50 7.91 0.99
C MET A 66 2.61 8.84 1.54
N LYS A 67 2.57 10.13 1.19
CA LYS A 67 3.52 11.12 1.71
C LYS A 67 3.44 11.23 3.23
N LYS A 68 2.23 11.26 3.80
CA LYS A 68 2.01 11.32 5.24
C LYS A 68 2.66 10.13 5.96
N VAL A 69 2.48 8.90 5.47
CA VAL A 69 3.12 7.71 6.04
C VAL A 69 4.64 7.78 5.94
N ILE A 70 5.17 8.17 4.77
CA ILE A 70 6.62 8.30 4.55
C ILE A 70 7.23 9.35 5.48
N ASP A 71 6.63 10.53 5.60
CA ASP A 71 7.12 11.59 6.48
C ASP A 71 7.04 11.20 7.95
N TYR A 72 5.96 10.53 8.36
CA TYR A 72 5.78 10.06 9.72
C TYR A 72 6.82 8.99 10.11
N ALA A 73 7.12 8.07 9.18
CA ALA A 73 8.18 7.07 9.32
C ALA A 73 9.57 7.74 9.38
N ARG A 74 9.83 8.73 8.51
CA ARG A 74 11.08 9.49 8.46
C ARG A 74 11.39 10.17 9.78
N LEU A 75 10.41 10.81 10.42
CA LEU A 75 10.58 11.46 11.73
C LEU A 75 10.96 10.48 12.85
N ARG A 76 10.77 9.17 12.64
CA ARG A 76 11.11 8.08 13.57
C ARG A 76 12.35 7.29 13.16
N GLY A 77 13.05 7.70 12.10
CA GLY A 77 14.20 6.97 11.58
C GLY A 77 13.83 5.64 10.91
N ILE A 78 12.60 5.50 10.43
CA ILE A 78 12.09 4.29 9.76
C ILE A 78 12.07 4.52 8.25
N ARG A 79 12.71 3.62 7.50
CA ARG A 79 12.66 3.57 6.04
C ARG A 79 11.36 2.93 5.60
N THR A 80 10.61 3.59 4.70
CA THR A 80 9.45 2.99 4.05
C THR A 80 9.90 2.30 2.77
N ILE A 81 9.66 0.98 2.67
CA ILE A 81 9.97 0.17 1.50
C ILE A 81 8.65 -0.33 0.93
N PRO A 82 8.16 0.27 -0.18
CA PRO A 82 6.95 -0.20 -0.83
C PRO A 82 7.24 -1.47 -1.63
N GLU A 83 6.29 -2.40 -1.63
CA GLU A 83 6.31 -3.60 -2.46
C GLU A 83 5.08 -3.64 -3.37
N PHE A 84 5.37 -3.91 -4.64
CA PHE A 84 4.40 -4.20 -5.71
C PHE A 84 4.84 -5.54 -6.32
N ASP A 85 4.31 -6.64 -5.79
CA ASP A 85 4.75 -7.99 -6.16
C ASP A 85 4.29 -8.39 -7.57
N THR A 86 5.20 -9.05 -8.32
CA THR A 86 4.99 -9.51 -9.69
C THR A 86 5.91 -10.73 -9.99
N PRO A 87 5.55 -11.63 -10.92
CA PRO A 87 4.32 -11.64 -11.74
C PRO A 87 3.12 -12.29 -11.05
N GLY A 88 3.34 -13.11 -10.02
CA GLY A 88 2.27 -13.62 -9.15
C GLY A 88 1.66 -12.49 -8.30
N HIS A 89 0.63 -12.79 -7.51
CA HIS A 89 0.03 -11.80 -6.60
C HIS A 89 -0.55 -10.55 -7.31
N THR A 90 -0.97 -10.69 -8.56
CA THR A 90 -1.42 -9.58 -9.42
C THR A 90 -2.89 -9.64 -9.83
N GLY A 91 -3.71 -10.50 -9.19
CA GLY A 91 -5.14 -10.67 -9.52
C GLY A 91 -5.91 -9.35 -9.64
N SER A 92 -5.73 -8.43 -8.69
CA SER A 92 -6.40 -7.12 -8.66
C SER A 92 -6.00 -6.18 -9.81
N TRP A 93 -4.83 -6.41 -10.42
CA TRP A 93 -4.29 -5.59 -11.50
C TRP A 93 -5.02 -5.86 -12.82
N SER A 94 -5.55 -7.08 -12.99
CA SER A 94 -6.26 -7.52 -14.20
C SER A 94 -7.54 -6.72 -14.47
N HIS A 95 -8.18 -6.19 -13.42
CA HIS A 95 -9.40 -5.39 -13.55
C HIS A 95 -9.17 -4.11 -14.35
N ALA A 96 -8.00 -3.50 -14.23
CA ALA A 96 -7.62 -2.31 -15.00
C ALA A 96 -6.90 -2.65 -16.32
N PHE A 97 -6.18 -3.78 -16.35
CA PHE A 97 -5.45 -4.25 -17.53
C PHE A 97 -5.75 -5.72 -17.83
N PRO A 98 -6.85 -6.01 -18.56
CA PRO A 98 -7.29 -7.38 -18.81
C PRO A 98 -6.27 -8.28 -19.54
N ASN A 99 -5.38 -7.69 -20.34
CA ASN A 99 -4.35 -8.41 -21.11
C ASN A 99 -2.97 -8.42 -20.42
N LEU A 100 -2.88 -7.99 -19.15
CA LEU A 100 -1.61 -7.95 -18.41
C LEU A 100 -1.24 -9.32 -17.83
N LEU A 101 -2.24 -10.11 -17.46
CA LEU A 101 -2.05 -11.46 -16.93
C LEU A 101 -2.25 -12.49 -18.04
N SER A 102 -1.40 -13.52 -18.06
CA SER A 102 -1.41 -14.62 -19.04
C SER A 102 -2.01 -15.89 -18.46
#